data_AF-A0A7R9DVG2-F1
#
_entry.id   AF-A0A7R9DVG2-F1
#
_cell.length_a   1.000
_cell.length_b   1.000
_cell.length_c   1.000
_cell.angle_alpha   90.00
_cell.angle_beta   90.00
_cell.angle_gamma   90.00
#
_symmetry.space_group_name_H-M   'P 1'
#
loop_
_entity.id
_entity.type
_entity.pdbx_description
1 polymer ?
#
loop_
_entity_poly.entity_id
_entity_poly.type
_entity_poly.pdbx_seq_one_letter_code
_entity_poly.pdbx_strand_id
1 'polypeptide(L)'
;MGKDYIYAVTPLLEDALMDRDLVHRQTACAAIKHMALGVYGFGCEDALVHLLNHVWPNIFETSPHLVQAFMDSIEGLRVALGSNKILQYVLQGLFHPARKVRDVYWKIYNSLYIGGQDALVAGYPRIVNDPKNQYIRYELDYVL
;
A
#
# COMPACT_ATOMS: atom_id res chain seq x y z
N MET A 1 -8.36 8.84 20.24
CA MET A 1 -9.28 9.87 19.72
C MET A 1 -9.56 9.67 18.23
N GLY A 2 -8.57 9.63 17.33
CA GLY A 2 -8.84 9.48 15.88
C GLY A 2 -9.66 8.25 15.47
N LYS A 3 -9.54 7.13 16.20
CA LYS A 3 -10.25 5.87 15.92
C LYS A 3 -11.79 6.02 15.89
N ASP A 4 -12.35 6.91 16.70
CA ASP A 4 -13.81 7.05 16.84
C ASP A 4 -14.40 7.97 15.76
N TYR A 5 -13.54 8.65 14.99
CA TYR A 5 -13.92 9.65 13.98
C TYR A 5 -13.57 9.25 12.55
N ILE A 6 -12.82 8.17 12.33
CA ILE A 6 -12.38 7.76 10.99
C ILE A 6 -13.56 7.61 10.03
N TYR A 7 -14.61 6.93 10.46
CA TYR A 7 -15.82 6.72 9.66
C TYR A 7 -16.54 8.01 9.28
N ALA A 8 -16.56 9.00 10.17
CA ALA A 8 -17.22 10.27 9.91
C ALA A 8 -16.51 11.08 8.80
N VAL A 9 -15.18 10.92 8.67
CA VAL A 9 -14.35 11.68 7.73
C VAL A 9 -14.10 10.91 6.43
N THR A 10 -14.38 9.61 6.39
CA THR A 10 -14.12 8.75 5.22
C THR A 10 -14.80 9.27 3.95
N PRO A 11 -16.11 9.62 3.93
CA PRO A 11 -16.77 10.10 2.71
C PRO A 11 -16.17 11.41 2.17
N LEU A 12 -15.70 12.29 3.07
CA LEU A 12 -15.05 13.55 2.68
C LEU A 12 -13.72 13.28 1.99
N LEU A 13 -12.94 12.32 2.51
CA LEU A 13 -11.65 11.95 1.92
C LEU A 13 -11.81 11.19 0.61
N GLU A 14 -12.85 10.37 0.47
CA GLU A 14 -13.20 9.72 -0.79
C GLU A 14 -13.45 10.75 -1.90
N ASP A 15 -14.32 11.73 -1.63
CA ASP A 15 -14.64 12.79 -2.59
C ASP A 15 -13.39 13.60 -2.97
N ALA A 16 -12.61 14.01 -1.97
CA ALA A 16 -11.37 14.75 -2.18
C ALA A 16 -10.30 13.97 -2.96
N LEU A 17 -10.25 12.64 -2.83
CA LEU A 17 -9.33 11.77 -3.58
C LEU A 17 -9.75 11.54 -5.03
N MET A 18 -11.04 11.69 -5.34
CA MET A 18 -11.59 11.52 -6.69
C MET A 18 -11.68 12.84 -7.46
N ASP A 19 -11.39 13.98 -6.80
CA ASP A 19 -11.43 15.30 -7.43
C ASP A 19 -10.40 15.42 -8.57
N ARG A 20 -10.75 16.24 -9.57
CA ARG A 20 -9.85 16.66 -10.64
C ARG A 20 -8.69 17.51 -10.12
N ASP A 21 -8.88 18.26 -9.03
CA ASP A 21 -7.83 19.09 -8.46
C ASP A 21 -6.73 18.25 -7.78
N LEU A 22 -5.49 18.48 -8.21
CA LEU A 22 -4.29 17.86 -7.65
C LEU A 22 -4.09 18.23 -6.17
N VAL A 23 -4.48 19.43 -5.76
CA VAL A 23 -4.28 19.92 -4.38
C VAL A 23 -5.20 19.20 -3.40
N HIS A 24 -6.45 18.92 -3.79
CA HIS A 24 -7.37 18.12 -2.98
C HIS A 24 -6.83 16.71 -2.77
N ARG A 25 -6.39 16.04 -3.85
CA ARG A 25 -5.83 14.69 -3.76
C ARG A 25 -4.55 14.64 -2.94
N GLN A 26 -3.68 15.64 -3.06
CA GLN A 26 -2.45 15.75 -2.29
C GLN A 26 -2.74 15.91 -0.79
N THR A 27 -3.65 16.82 -0.46
CA THR A 27 -4.04 17.11 0.92
C THR A 27 -4.77 15.92 1.54
N ALA A 28 -5.64 15.24 0.78
CA ALA A 28 -6.30 14.02 1.22
C ALA A 28 -5.30 12.89 1.49
N CYS A 29 -4.31 12.67 0.62
CA CYS A 29 -3.23 11.71 0.87
C CYS A 29 -2.47 12.02 2.17
N ALA A 30 -2.12 13.29 2.40
CA ALA A 30 -1.47 13.72 3.63
C ALA A 30 -2.34 13.50 4.88
N ALA A 31 -3.64 13.79 4.80
CA ALA A 31 -4.58 13.51 5.88
C ALA A 31 -4.67 12.01 6.18
N ILE A 32 -4.73 11.16 5.15
CA ILE A 32 -4.79 9.69 5.29
C ILE A 32 -3.50 9.15 5.91
N LYS A 33 -2.32 9.68 5.56
CA LYS A 33 -1.06 9.34 6.22
C LYS A 33 -1.16 9.55 7.73
N HIS A 34 -1.55 10.75 8.16
CA HIS A 34 -1.65 11.08 9.59
C HIS A 34 -2.74 10.29 10.29
N MET A 35 -3.86 10.05 9.62
CA MET A 35 -4.94 9.22 10.13
C MET A 35 -4.48 7.78 10.36
N ALA A 36 -3.86 7.15 9.36
CA ALA A 36 -3.36 5.77 9.43
C ALA A 36 -2.35 5.60 10.59
N LEU A 37 -1.38 6.51 10.71
CA LEU A 37 -0.41 6.49 11.80
C LEU A 37 -1.07 6.73 13.17
N GLY A 38 -2.07 7.62 13.24
CA GLY A 38 -2.76 7.97 14.48
C GLY A 38 -3.73 6.91 14.99
N VAL A 39 -4.20 6.01 14.11
CA VAL A 39 -5.12 4.91 14.47
C VAL A 39 -4.48 3.52 14.40
N TYR A 40 -3.15 3.45 14.22
CA TYR A 40 -2.41 2.20 14.26
C TYR A 40 -2.67 1.41 15.56
N GLY A 41 -2.98 0.12 15.42
CA GLY A 41 -3.21 -0.78 16.55
C GLY A 41 -4.57 -0.63 17.24
N PHE A 42 -5.49 0.17 16.70
CA PHE A 42 -6.82 0.40 17.27
C PHE A 42 -7.97 -0.33 16.56
N GLY A 43 -7.68 -1.23 15.60
CA GLY A 43 -8.71 -2.05 14.95
C GLY A 43 -9.54 -1.31 13.89
N CYS A 44 -8.91 -0.40 13.13
CA CYS A 44 -9.58 0.40 12.08
C CYS A 44 -9.13 0.00 10.66
N GLU A 45 -8.71 -1.25 10.47
CA GLU A 45 -8.13 -1.74 9.22
C GLU A 45 -9.15 -1.74 8.08
N ASP A 46 -10.43 -1.93 8.38
CA ASP A 46 -11.52 -1.89 7.41
C ASP A 46 -11.67 -0.53 6.73
N ALA A 47 -11.80 0.54 7.52
CA ALA A 47 -11.88 1.91 7.01
C ALA A 47 -10.59 2.32 6.27
N LEU A 48 -9.43 1.91 6.78
CA LEU A 48 -8.15 2.21 6.13
C LEU A 48 -7.94 1.45 4.83
N VAL A 49 -8.40 0.19 4.70
CA VAL A 49 -8.40 -0.55 3.43
C VAL A 49 -9.33 0.12 2.43
N HIS A 50 -10.49 0.60 2.87
CA HIS A 50 -11.40 1.34 2.01
C HIS A 50 -10.78 2.64 1.47
N LEU A 51 -10.09 3.39 2.32
CA LEU A 51 -9.34 4.58 1.89
C LEU A 51 -8.16 4.22 0.99
N LEU A 52 -7.45 3.12 1.24
CA LEU A 52 -6.38 2.63 0.37
C LEU A 52 -6.88 2.41 -1.07
N ASN A 53 -8.10 1.89 -1.25
CA ASN A 53 -8.68 1.69 -2.57
C ASN A 53 -8.90 3.00 -3.34
N HIS A 54 -9.11 4.12 -2.63
CA HIS A 54 -9.25 5.45 -3.23
C HIS A 54 -7.90 6.16 -3.40
N VAL A 55 -6.91 5.84 -2.56
CA VAL A 55 -5.54 6.33 -2.70
C VAL A 55 -4.83 5.67 -3.88
N TRP A 56 -4.99 4.35 -4.06
CA TRP A 56 -4.22 3.56 -5.02
C TRP A 56 -4.29 4.05 -6.48
N PRO A 57 -5.43 4.51 -7.02
CA PRO A 57 -5.51 5.07 -8.38
C PRO A 57 -4.55 6.24 -8.66
N ASN A 58 -4.09 6.95 -7.61
CA ASN A 58 -3.15 8.06 -7.73
C ASN A 58 -1.69 7.62 -7.97
N ILE A 59 -1.42 6.32 -8.02
CA ILE A 59 -0.09 5.74 -8.25
C ILE A 59 0.62 6.25 -9.50
N PHE A 60 -0.12 6.57 -10.56
CA PHE A 60 0.45 7.01 -11.85
C PHE A 60 0.48 8.53 -12.05
N GLU A 61 0.33 9.28 -10.96
CA GLU A 61 0.46 10.73 -11.02
C GLU A 61 1.88 11.19 -11.32
N THR A 62 1.98 12.37 -11.92
CA THR A 62 3.26 12.94 -12.38
C THR A 62 3.71 14.14 -11.58
N SER A 63 2.78 14.82 -10.89
CA SER A 63 3.10 15.95 -10.02
C SER A 63 4.00 15.51 -8.86
N PRO A 64 5.21 16.09 -8.68
CA PRO A 64 6.14 15.66 -7.64
C PRO A 64 5.53 15.73 -6.23
N HIS A 65 4.71 16.74 -5.95
CA HIS A 65 4.10 16.93 -4.64
C HIS A 65 3.03 15.88 -4.33
N LEU A 66 2.20 15.55 -5.32
CA LEU A 66 1.19 14.50 -5.17
C LEU A 66 1.83 13.11 -5.10
N VAL A 67 2.86 12.84 -5.91
CA VAL A 67 3.61 11.58 -5.86
C VAL A 67 4.24 11.38 -4.48
N GLN A 68 4.84 12.43 -3.89
CA GLN A 68 5.39 12.32 -2.54
C GLN A 68 4.29 12.08 -1.50
N ALA A 69 3.18 12.81 -1.56
CA ALA A 69 2.06 12.63 -0.65
C ALA A 69 1.44 11.22 -0.75
N PHE A 70 1.35 10.68 -1.97
CA PHE A 70 0.93 9.30 -2.22
C PHE A 70 1.92 8.30 -1.60
N MET A 71 3.22 8.43 -1.86
CA MET A 71 4.21 7.50 -1.28
C MET A 71 4.19 7.53 0.25
N ASP A 72 4.05 8.72 0.83
CA ASP A 72 3.93 8.90 2.28
C ASP A 72 2.66 8.28 2.85
N SER A 73 1.53 8.40 2.15
CA SER A 73 0.26 7.80 2.59
C SER A 73 0.31 6.27 2.52
N ILE A 74 0.93 5.71 1.49
CA ILE A 74 1.19 4.26 1.40
C ILE A 74 2.06 3.79 2.57
N GLU A 75 3.08 4.54 2.98
CA GLU A 75 3.92 4.19 4.12
C GLU A 75 3.14 4.25 5.46
N GLY A 76 2.29 5.26 5.65
CA GLY A 76 1.39 5.32 6.81
C GLY A 76 0.41 4.15 6.84
N LEU A 77 -0.20 3.83 5.70
CA LEU A 77 -1.10 2.70 5.54
C LEU A 77 -0.38 1.36 5.71
N ARG A 78 0.89 1.24 5.31
CA ARG A 78 1.71 0.04 5.56
C ARG A 78 1.86 -0.26 7.05
N VAL A 79 2.11 0.76 7.86
CA VAL A 79 2.20 0.59 9.32
C VAL A 79 0.86 0.16 9.90
N ALA A 80 -0.23 0.80 9.45
CA ALA A 80 -1.57 0.56 9.99
C ALA A 80 -2.20 -0.77 9.56
N LEU A 81 -2.07 -1.13 8.28
CA LEU A 81 -2.66 -2.33 7.67
C LEU A 81 -1.71 -3.54 7.65
N GLY A 82 -0.42 -3.30 7.86
CA GLY A 82 0.64 -4.29 7.73
C GLY A 82 1.22 -4.40 6.32
N SER A 83 2.51 -4.77 6.26
CA SER A 83 3.28 -4.89 5.02
C SER A 83 2.66 -5.88 4.02
N ASN A 84 2.05 -6.96 4.50
CA ASN A 84 1.47 -7.99 3.62
C ASN A 84 0.26 -7.48 2.85
N LYS A 85 -0.54 -6.57 3.44
CA LYS A 85 -1.68 -5.99 2.74
C LYS A 85 -1.22 -5.11 1.59
N ILE A 86 -0.20 -4.27 1.82
CA ILE A 86 0.38 -3.44 0.75
C ILE A 86 1.06 -4.32 -0.31
N LEU A 87 1.77 -5.38 0.10
CA LEU A 87 2.39 -6.34 -0.84
C LEU A 87 1.36 -6.89 -1.84
N GLN A 88 0.16 -7.26 -1.38
CA GLN A 88 -0.90 -7.78 -2.25
C GLN A 88 -1.29 -6.79 -3.36
N TYR A 89 -1.33 -5.49 -3.09
CA TYR A 89 -1.61 -4.46 -4.09
C TYR A 89 -0.42 -4.25 -5.03
N VAL A 90 0.81 -4.42 -4.55
CA VAL A 90 2.04 -4.22 -5.33
C VAL A 90 2.32 -5.38 -6.29
N LEU A 91 2.02 -6.63 -5.91
CA LEU A 91 2.39 -7.82 -6.69
C LEU A 91 1.94 -7.77 -8.16
N GLN A 92 0.77 -7.22 -8.45
CA GLN A 92 0.22 -7.16 -9.81
C GLN A 92 1.08 -6.33 -10.79
N GLY A 93 1.82 -5.33 -10.29
CA GLY A 93 2.58 -4.41 -11.14
C GLY A 93 4.08 -4.70 -11.24
N LEU A 94 4.63 -5.58 -10.39
CA LEU A 94 6.08 -5.87 -10.36
C LEU A 94 6.60 -6.43 -11.69
N PHE A 95 5.88 -7.39 -12.27
CA PHE A 95 6.25 -8.04 -13.53
C PHE A 95 5.33 -7.66 -14.69
N HIS A 96 4.60 -6.55 -14.58
CA HIS A 96 3.71 -6.07 -15.63
C HIS A 96 4.49 -5.78 -16.93
N PRO A 97 3.98 -6.07 -18.15
CA PRO A 97 4.74 -5.90 -19.40
C PRO A 97 5.18 -4.46 -19.71
N ALA A 98 4.40 -3.46 -19.29
CA ALA A 98 4.73 -2.05 -19.50
C ALA A 98 5.80 -1.57 -18.51
N ARG A 99 6.92 -1.02 -19.04
CA ARG A 99 8.01 -0.45 -18.22
C ARG A 99 7.50 0.64 -17.26
N LYS A 100 6.67 1.57 -17.75
CA LYS A 100 6.10 2.66 -16.93
C LYS A 100 5.38 2.16 -15.67
N VAL A 101 4.70 1.01 -15.77
CA VAL A 101 4.03 0.41 -14.61
C VAL A 101 5.06 -0.16 -13.64
N ARG A 102 6.00 -0.95 -14.15
CA ARG A 102 7.05 -1.55 -13.32
C ARG A 102 7.85 -0.51 -12.56
N ASP A 103 8.26 0.58 -13.22
CA ASP A 103 9.10 1.61 -12.59
C ASP A 103 8.47 2.15 -11.30
N VAL A 104 7.15 2.40 -11.30
CA VAL A 104 6.42 2.90 -10.14
C VAL A 104 6.19 1.79 -9.11
N TYR A 105 5.78 0.60 -9.54
CA TYR A 105 5.49 -0.51 -8.61
C TYR A 105 6.74 -1.02 -7.90
N TRP A 106 7.88 -1.09 -8.58
CA TRP A 106 9.16 -1.40 -7.96
C TRP A 106 9.59 -0.32 -6.96
N LYS A 107 9.30 0.96 -7.23
CA LYS A 107 9.57 2.03 -6.27
C LYS A 107 8.78 1.83 -4.97
N ILE A 108 7.50 1.46 -5.05
CA ILE A 108 6.67 1.16 -3.87
C ILE A 108 7.18 -0.09 -3.15
N TYR A 109 7.49 -1.15 -3.89
CA TYR A 109 8.08 -2.37 -3.33
C TYR A 109 9.37 -2.10 -2.57
N ASN A 110 10.25 -1.25 -3.09
CA ASN A 110 11.49 -0.90 -2.41
C ASN A 110 11.23 -0.20 -1.07
N SER A 111 10.26 0.72 -1.02
CA SER A 111 9.83 1.36 0.24
C SER A 111 9.29 0.33 1.23
N LEU A 112 8.41 -0.56 0.75
CA LEU A 112 7.82 -1.63 1.53
C LEU A 112 8.87 -2.58 2.11
N TYR A 113 9.85 -2.97 1.29
CA TYR A 113 10.95 -3.85 1.66
C TYR A 113 11.82 -3.23 2.76
N ILE A 114 12.19 -1.95 2.62
CA ILE A 114 12.95 -1.23 3.64
C ILE A 114 12.15 -1.12 4.96
N GLY A 115 10.83 -0.88 4.87
CA GLY A 115 10.00 -0.66 6.05
C GLY A 115 9.63 -1.91 6.85
N GLY A 116 9.73 -3.11 6.27
CA GLY A 116 9.27 -4.33 6.94
C GLY A 116 9.68 -5.63 6.25
N GLN A 117 10.96 -5.76 5.90
CA GLN A 117 11.52 -6.92 5.21
C GLN A 117 11.12 -8.28 5.83
N ASP A 118 11.24 -8.41 7.15
CA ASP A 118 10.97 -9.67 7.86
C ASP A 118 9.49 -10.09 7.75
N ALA A 119 8.59 -9.13 7.92
CA ALA A 119 7.15 -9.36 7.79
C ALA A 119 6.74 -9.88 6.39
N LEU A 120 7.48 -9.50 5.34
CA LEU A 120 7.20 -9.93 3.97
C LEU A 120 7.44 -11.43 3.74
N VAL A 121 8.29 -12.07 4.56
CA VAL A 121 8.59 -13.51 4.43
C VAL A 121 7.30 -14.34 4.48
N ALA A 122 6.37 -13.98 5.37
CA ALA A 122 5.07 -14.63 5.49
C ALA A 122 4.07 -14.21 4.38
N GLY A 123 4.31 -13.09 3.69
CA GLY A 123 3.42 -12.55 2.65
C GLY A 123 3.75 -12.96 1.22
N TYR A 124 4.98 -13.41 0.94
CA TYR A 124 5.37 -13.76 -0.44
C TYR A 124 4.54 -14.92 -1.00
N PRO A 125 4.02 -14.79 -2.25
CA PRO A 125 3.27 -15.85 -2.88
C PRO A 125 4.18 -17.05 -3.19
N ARG A 126 3.58 -18.24 -3.22
CA ARG A 126 4.28 -19.45 -3.65
C ARG A 126 4.51 -19.40 -5.16
N ILE A 127 5.76 -19.44 -5.58
CA ILE A 127 6.16 -19.55 -6.99
C ILE A 127 6.64 -20.99 -7.23
N VAL A 128 6.07 -21.64 -8.23
CA VAL A 128 6.42 -23.03 -8.59
C VAL A 128 7.79 -23.08 -9.25
N ASN A 129 8.51 -24.18 -9.04
CA ASN A 129 9.77 -24.42 -9.72
C ASN A 129 9.59 -24.48 -11.24
N ASP A 130 10.62 -24.08 -11.96
CA ASP A 130 10.73 -24.31 -13.40
C ASP A 130 11.78 -25.41 -13.68
N PRO A 131 11.97 -25.86 -14.93
CA PRO A 131 12.96 -26.91 -15.24
C PRO A 131 14.42 -26.57 -14.90
N LYS A 132 14.75 -25.30 -14.71
CA LYS A 132 16.11 -24.79 -14.47
C LYS A 132 16.35 -24.36 -13.02
N ASN A 133 15.30 -23.94 -12.31
CA ASN A 133 15.38 -23.23 -11.05
C ASN A 133 14.38 -23.77 -10.01
N GLN A 134 14.84 -23.83 -8.77
CA GLN A 134 14.01 -24.13 -7.60
C GLN A 134 13.60 -22.82 -6.91
N TYR A 135 12.31 -22.52 -6.90
CA TYR A 135 11.72 -21.30 -6.33
C TYR A 135 10.88 -21.56 -5.07
N ILE A 136 10.51 -22.81 -4.80
CA ILE A 136 9.72 -23.20 -3.62
C ILE A 136 10.59 -23.11 -2.35
N ARG A 137 9.99 -22.59 -1.27
CA ARG A 137 10.57 -22.55 0.09
C ARG A 137 10.03 -23.74 0.90
N TYR A 138 10.69 -24.89 0.80
CA TYR A 138 10.19 -26.17 1.32
C TYR A 138 10.09 -26.21 2.85
N GLU A 139 10.90 -25.42 3.54
CA GLU A 139 10.92 -25.34 5.01
C GLU A 139 9.59 -24.83 5.58
N LEU A 140 8.83 -24.06 4.80
CA LEU A 140 7.52 -23.54 5.18
C LEU A 140 6.39 -24.57 4.99
N ASP A 141 6.66 -25.72 4.36
CA ASP A 141 5.69 -26.80 4.13
C ASP A 141 5.73 -27.88 5.23
N TYR A 142 6.65 -27.79 6.19
CA TYR A 142 6.73 -28.77 7.27
C TYR A 142 5.49 -28.71 8.16
N VAL A 143 4.89 -29.89 8.40
CA VAL A 143 3.82 -30.10 9.37
C VAL A 143 4.33 -31.14 10.35
N LEU A 144 4.42 -30.75 11.62
CA LEU A 144 4.89 -31.59 12.73
C LEU A 144 3.71 -32.24 13.46
#